data_AF-A0A915I137-F1
#
_entry.id   AF-A0A915I137-F1
#
_cell.length_a   1.000
_cell.length_b   1.000
_cell.length_c   1.000
_cell.angle_alpha   90.00
_cell.angle_beta   90.00
_cell.angle_gamma   90.00
#
_symmetry.space_group_name_H-M   'P 1'
#
loop_
_entity.id
_entity.type
_entity.pdbx_description
1 polymer ?
#
loop_
_entity_poly.entity_id
_entity_poly.type
_entity_poly.pdbx_seq_one_letter_code
_entity_poly.pdbx_strand_id
1 'polypeptide(L)'
;MTTIEDKLLYGRNAGYCSSSDDDEDFQEARSNSPDVNRHPTSSTYNGASSNTGPKGVIEDWRRFKQLENERKDEQAKELTELSKKLSMTCRTQREDEQAKEKELEEELFKEALSDDDFLKEYMKRRMQELELNLKNKAKNFGIVYELTDIDSFLRAVEIESKQYAIIVHIYDK
;
A
#
# COMPACT_ATOMS: atom_id res chain seq x y z
N MET A 1 -50.17 -5.14 -8.89
CA MET A 1 -49.06 -4.33 -8.36
C MET A 1 -48.47 -5.10 -7.20
N THR A 2 -47.20 -5.49 -7.26
CA THR A 2 -46.53 -6.21 -6.16
C THR A 2 -46.39 -5.28 -4.96
N THR A 3 -46.77 -5.76 -3.78
CA THR A 3 -46.72 -5.00 -2.53
C THR A 3 -45.26 -4.81 -2.11
N ILE A 4 -45.02 -3.82 -1.24
CA ILE A 4 -43.69 -3.57 -0.68
C ILE A 4 -43.18 -4.79 0.09
N GLU A 5 -44.08 -5.53 0.75
CA GLU A 5 -43.76 -6.76 1.46
C GLU A 5 -43.24 -7.84 0.50
N ASP A 6 -43.86 -8.02 -0.68
CA ASP A 6 -43.38 -8.98 -1.69
C ASP A 6 -41.97 -8.64 -2.20
N LYS A 7 -41.63 -7.35 -2.33
CA LYS A 7 -40.29 -6.90 -2.73
C LYS A 7 -39.25 -7.08 -1.64
N LEU A 8 -39.63 -7.10 -0.38
CA LEU A 8 -38.73 -7.32 0.75
C LEU A 8 -38.50 -8.81 1.00
N LEU A 9 -39.54 -9.63 0.87
CA LEU A 9 -39.48 -11.07 1.13
C LEU A 9 -38.89 -11.87 -0.04
N TYR A 10 -39.22 -11.49 -1.28
CA TYR A 10 -38.88 -12.26 -2.48
C TYR A 10 -38.13 -11.43 -3.54
N GLY A 11 -37.82 -10.17 -3.25
CA GLY A 11 -37.05 -9.32 -4.14
C GLY A 11 -35.56 -9.65 -4.12
N ARG A 12 -34.87 -9.27 -5.20
CA ARG A 12 -33.42 -9.39 -5.31
C ARG A 12 -32.75 -8.61 -4.18
N ASN A 13 -31.95 -9.30 -3.36
CA ASN A 13 -31.27 -8.71 -2.22
C ASN A 13 -30.45 -7.48 -2.66
N ALA A 14 -30.67 -6.33 -2.02
CA ALA A 14 -30.05 -5.06 -2.36
C ALA A 14 -28.60 -4.93 -1.85
N GLY A 15 -28.00 -6.04 -1.38
CA GLY A 15 -26.60 -6.08 -0.95
C GLY A 15 -26.33 -5.30 0.33
N TYR A 16 -27.36 -5.06 1.15
CA TYR A 16 -27.16 -4.51 2.48
C TYR A 16 -26.59 -5.60 3.40
N CYS A 17 -25.60 -5.20 4.19
CA CYS A 17 -24.73 -6.03 5.01
C CYS A 17 -25.52 -6.88 6.03
N SER A 18 -25.81 -8.14 5.69
CA SER A 18 -26.12 -9.16 6.70
C SER A 18 -24.82 -9.54 7.39
N SER A 19 -24.62 -9.03 8.60
CA SER A 19 -23.61 -9.53 9.53
C SER A 19 -24.04 -10.92 10.02
N SER A 20 -23.85 -11.94 9.20
CA SER A 20 -23.88 -13.33 9.62
C SER A 20 -22.63 -13.99 9.08
N ASP A 21 -21.85 -14.47 10.04
CA ASP A 21 -20.56 -15.13 9.93
C ASP A 21 -20.77 -16.53 9.32
N ASP A 22 -20.84 -16.63 8.00
CA ASP A 22 -20.85 -17.90 7.29
C ASP A 22 -20.04 -17.79 5.98
N ASP A 23 -18.93 -18.52 5.94
CA ASP A 23 -18.08 -18.75 4.79
C ASP A 23 -18.84 -19.52 3.70
N GLU A 24 -19.38 -18.83 2.70
CA GLU A 24 -19.87 -19.46 1.47
C GLU A 24 -19.25 -18.82 0.22
N ASP A 25 -18.65 -19.69 -0.61
CA ASP A 25 -17.90 -19.41 -1.83
C ASP A 25 -18.58 -18.39 -2.77
N PHE A 26 -17.95 -17.21 -2.88
CA PHE A 26 -18.26 -16.24 -3.92
C PHE A 26 -17.82 -16.77 -5.30
N GLN A 27 -18.76 -17.33 -6.06
CA GLN A 27 -18.59 -17.51 -7.50
C GLN A 27 -18.64 -16.15 -8.20
N GLU A 28 -17.49 -15.52 -8.36
CA GLU A 28 -17.32 -14.29 -9.11
C GLU A 28 -17.51 -14.56 -10.61
N ALA A 29 -18.57 -13.98 -11.17
CA ALA A 29 -18.83 -13.96 -12.60
C ALA A 29 -17.66 -13.30 -13.33
N ARG A 30 -16.87 -14.12 -14.02
CA ARG A 30 -15.77 -13.69 -14.90
C ARG A 30 -16.28 -12.67 -15.91
N SER A 31 -15.88 -11.41 -15.76
CA SER A 31 -15.92 -10.43 -16.82
C SER A 31 -14.79 -9.43 -16.64
N ASN A 32 -13.84 -9.51 -17.58
CA ASN A 32 -12.68 -8.65 -17.82
C ASN A 32 -11.49 -8.80 -16.86
N SER A 33 -10.55 -9.64 -17.27
CA SER A 33 -9.16 -9.65 -16.78
C SER A 33 -8.40 -8.38 -17.21
N PRO A 34 -7.92 -7.53 -16.28
CA PRO A 34 -6.77 -6.70 -16.55
C PRO A 34 -5.51 -7.53 -16.30
N ASP A 35 -4.60 -7.48 -17.25
CA ASP A 35 -3.26 -8.04 -17.23
C ASP A 35 -2.55 -7.86 -15.86
N VAL A 36 -2.21 -8.97 -15.19
CA VAL A 36 -1.68 -9.03 -13.81
C VAL A 36 -0.18 -8.71 -13.75
N ASN A 37 0.47 -8.37 -14.87
CA ASN A 37 1.91 -8.19 -14.93
C ASN A 37 2.39 -6.72 -15.07
N ARG A 38 1.81 -5.79 -14.31
CA ARG A 38 2.39 -4.44 -14.16
C ARG A 38 3.25 -4.34 -12.91
N HIS A 39 4.56 -4.56 -13.10
CA HIS A 39 5.57 -4.04 -12.19
C HIS A 39 5.36 -2.51 -11.98
N PRO A 40 5.52 -1.97 -10.76
CA PRO A 40 5.27 -0.57 -10.50
C PRO A 40 6.49 0.26 -10.91
N THR A 41 6.66 0.49 -12.21
CA THR A 41 7.64 1.46 -12.71
C THR A 41 6.98 2.84 -12.75
N SER A 42 7.37 3.69 -11.80
CA SER A 42 7.01 5.11 -11.67
C SER A 42 5.51 5.43 -11.76
N SER A 43 4.93 6.01 -10.71
CA SER A 43 3.55 6.49 -10.72
C SER A 43 3.37 7.67 -11.70
N THR A 44 3.25 7.38 -12.98
CA THR A 44 2.68 8.28 -13.98
C THR A 44 1.18 8.29 -13.76
N TYR A 45 0.65 9.43 -13.33
CA TYR A 45 -0.78 9.64 -13.11
C TYR A 45 -1.51 9.55 -14.46
N ASN A 46 -2.06 8.38 -14.76
CA ASN A 46 -2.78 8.11 -16.02
C ASN A 46 -4.26 8.55 -15.98
N GLY A 47 -4.63 9.51 -15.12
CA GLY A 47 -6.00 10.02 -15.02
C GLY A 47 -7.00 9.12 -14.30
N ALA A 48 -6.62 7.92 -13.88
CA ALA A 48 -7.42 7.10 -12.96
C ALA A 48 -7.12 7.51 -11.52
N SER A 49 -8.15 7.85 -10.74
CA SER A 49 -8.06 8.23 -9.33
C SER A 49 -7.81 7.03 -8.41
N SER A 50 -6.74 6.29 -8.64
CA SER A 50 -6.37 5.11 -7.82
C SER A 50 -5.64 5.47 -6.53
N ASN A 51 -5.26 6.73 -6.32
CA ASN A 51 -4.48 7.15 -5.15
C ASN A 51 -5.32 7.73 -3.99
N THR A 52 -6.60 8.04 -4.21
CA THR A 52 -7.44 8.73 -3.22
C THR A 52 -8.85 8.14 -3.13
N GLY A 53 -9.50 8.33 -1.96
CA GLY A 53 -10.87 7.84 -1.71
C GLY A 53 -10.97 6.30 -1.61
N PRO A 54 -12.16 5.72 -1.80
CA PRO A 54 -12.38 4.27 -1.66
C PRO A 54 -11.49 3.42 -2.57
N LYS A 55 -11.15 3.92 -3.77
CA LYS A 55 -10.25 3.24 -4.70
C LYS A 55 -8.81 3.19 -4.20
N GLY A 56 -8.34 4.27 -3.58
CA GLY A 56 -7.03 4.32 -2.94
C GLY A 56 -6.91 3.32 -1.80
N VAL A 57 -7.95 3.19 -0.98
CA VAL A 57 -7.98 2.21 0.12
C VAL A 57 -7.89 0.78 -0.41
N ILE A 58 -8.65 0.44 -1.46
CA ILE A 58 -8.61 -0.90 -2.08
C ILE A 58 -7.21 -1.19 -2.65
N GLU A 59 -6.60 -0.22 -3.31
CA GLU A 59 -5.28 -0.38 -3.92
C GLU A 59 -4.18 -0.53 -2.86
N ASP A 60 -4.21 0.30 -1.81
CA ASP A 60 -3.28 0.19 -0.69
C ASP A 60 -3.45 -1.15 0.05
N TRP A 61 -4.68 -1.69 0.17
CA TRP A 61 -4.94 -3.01 0.74
C TRP A 61 -4.37 -4.15 -0.11
N ARG A 62 -4.56 -4.10 -1.45
CA ARG A 62 -3.97 -5.09 -2.37
C ARG A 62 -2.46 -5.11 -2.24
N ARG A 63 -1.83 -3.93 -2.22
CA ARG A 63 -0.38 -3.79 -2.05
C ARG A 63 0.08 -4.32 -0.70
N PHE A 64 -0.64 -4.01 0.38
CA PHE A 64 -0.37 -4.55 1.70
C PHE A 64 -0.40 -6.08 1.72
N LYS A 65 -1.44 -6.70 1.13
CA LYS A 65 -1.56 -8.16 1.06
C LYS A 65 -0.48 -8.81 0.20
N GLN A 66 -0.09 -8.18 -0.91
CA GLN A 66 1.02 -8.65 -1.73
C GLN A 66 2.33 -8.70 -0.91
N LEU A 67 2.65 -7.63 -0.20
CA LEU A 67 3.83 -7.54 0.65
C LEU A 67 3.80 -8.54 1.82
N GLU A 68 2.62 -8.76 2.40
CA GLU A 68 2.43 -9.77 3.44
C GLU A 68 2.74 -11.17 2.92
N ASN A 69 2.26 -11.52 1.72
CA ASN A 69 2.52 -12.80 1.08
C ASN A 69 4.00 -12.97 0.69
N GLU A 70 4.61 -11.95 0.07
CA GLU A 70 6.03 -11.96 -0.28
C GLU A 70 6.91 -12.23 0.96
N ARG A 71 6.60 -11.56 2.09
CA ARG A 71 7.29 -11.79 3.37
C ARG A 71 7.12 -13.22 3.88
N LYS A 72 5.90 -13.79 3.82
CA LYS A 72 5.63 -15.17 4.27
C LYS A 72 6.39 -16.18 3.41
N ASP A 73 6.42 -15.97 2.09
CA ASP A 73 7.15 -16.83 1.16
C ASP A 73 8.67 -16.77 1.39
N GLU A 74 9.21 -15.58 1.69
CA GLU A 74 10.62 -15.39 2.05
C GLU A 74 10.95 -16.12 3.37
N GLN A 75 10.15 -15.93 4.41
CA GLN A 75 10.33 -16.60 5.70
C GLN A 75 10.27 -18.14 5.57
N ALA A 76 9.34 -18.66 4.78
CA ALA A 76 9.24 -20.10 4.52
C ALA A 76 10.50 -20.64 3.83
N LYS A 77 11.05 -19.91 2.85
CA LYS A 77 12.31 -20.28 2.19
C LYS A 77 13.46 -20.27 3.19
N GLU A 78 13.62 -19.21 3.98
CA GLU A 78 14.66 -19.09 5.00
C GLU A 78 14.59 -20.24 6.03
N LEU A 79 13.39 -20.57 6.51
CA LEU A 79 13.14 -21.70 7.41
C LEU A 79 13.56 -23.03 6.78
N THR A 80 13.20 -23.28 5.51
CA THR A 80 13.61 -24.52 4.83
C THR A 80 15.12 -24.61 4.65
N GLU A 81 15.81 -23.51 4.38
CA GLU A 81 17.27 -23.47 4.28
C GLU A 81 17.93 -23.67 5.64
N LEU A 82 17.41 -23.05 6.68
CA LEU A 82 17.91 -23.20 8.04
C LEU A 82 17.71 -24.64 8.53
N SER A 83 16.53 -25.23 8.29
CA SER A 83 16.24 -26.62 8.60
C SER A 83 17.21 -27.57 7.89
N LYS A 84 17.50 -27.35 6.61
CA LYS A 84 18.52 -28.12 5.86
C LYS A 84 19.92 -27.99 6.45
N LYS A 85 20.31 -26.80 6.94
CA LYS A 85 21.60 -26.59 7.60
C LYS A 85 21.68 -27.28 8.96
N LEU A 86 20.60 -27.23 9.75
CA LEU A 86 20.53 -27.79 11.09
C LEU A 86 20.34 -29.31 11.10
N SER A 87 19.65 -29.89 10.11
CA SER A 87 19.47 -31.35 10.01
C SER A 87 20.78 -32.10 9.73
N MET A 88 21.81 -31.40 9.22
CA MET A 88 23.16 -31.94 9.08
C MET A 88 23.94 -31.99 10.42
N THR A 89 23.40 -31.42 11.50
CA THR A 89 23.99 -31.47 12.85
C THR A 89 23.11 -32.29 13.79
N CYS A 90 23.59 -33.44 14.27
CA CYS A 90 22.85 -34.26 15.24
C CYS A 90 22.70 -33.51 16.57
N ARG A 91 21.49 -33.06 16.90
CA ARG A 91 21.14 -32.45 18.18
C ARG A 91 20.70 -33.47 19.22
N THR A 92 20.85 -33.11 20.49
CA THR A 92 20.46 -33.95 21.63
C THR A 92 19.03 -33.62 22.09
N GLN A 93 18.36 -34.57 22.75
CA GLN A 93 16.95 -34.46 23.14
C GLN A 93 16.62 -33.25 24.04
N ARG A 94 17.62 -32.72 24.76
CA ARG A 94 17.52 -31.48 25.55
C ARG A 94 17.49 -30.21 24.68
N GLU A 95 18.18 -30.23 23.55
CA GLU A 95 18.17 -29.12 22.59
C GLU A 95 16.85 -29.08 21.81
N ASP A 96 16.21 -30.24 21.58
CA ASP A 96 14.90 -30.33 20.94
C ASP A 96 13.77 -29.74 21.82
N GLU A 97 13.82 -29.96 23.14
CA GLU A 97 12.87 -29.37 24.09
C GLU A 97 13.04 -27.84 24.17
N GLN A 98 14.29 -27.35 24.22
CA GLN A 98 14.57 -25.91 24.20
C GLN A 98 14.22 -25.25 22.86
N ALA A 99 14.32 -25.98 21.74
CA ALA A 99 13.91 -25.48 20.44
C ALA A 99 12.39 -25.33 20.35
N LYS A 100 11.63 -26.31 20.85
CA LYS A 100 10.16 -26.23 20.90
C LYS A 100 9.66 -25.08 21.78
N GLU A 101 10.29 -24.87 22.93
CA GLU A 101 9.93 -23.79 23.84
C GLU A 101 10.18 -22.41 23.20
N LYS A 102 11.29 -22.26 22.48
CA LYS A 102 11.58 -21.05 21.68
C LYS A 102 10.63 -20.87 20.50
N GLU A 103 10.25 -21.93 19.81
CA GLU A 103 9.32 -21.89 18.67
C GLU A 103 7.94 -21.39 19.13
N LEU A 104 7.48 -21.83 20.29
CA LEU A 104 6.22 -21.41 20.91
C LEU A 104 6.27 -19.95 21.39
N GLU A 105 7.41 -19.53 21.96
CA GLU A 105 7.64 -18.13 22.35
C GLU A 105 7.72 -17.20 21.13
N GLU A 106 8.32 -17.65 20.02
CA GLU A 106 8.35 -16.94 18.74
C GLU A 106 6.97 -16.86 18.06
N GLU A 107 6.14 -17.90 18.15
CA GLU A 107 4.75 -17.87 17.68
C GLU A 107 3.91 -16.86 18.47
N LEU A 108 4.02 -16.87 19.79
CA LEU A 108 3.30 -15.94 20.66
C LEU A 108 3.75 -14.49 20.45
N PHE A 109 5.05 -14.27 20.23
CA PHE A 109 5.60 -12.95 19.90
C PHE A 109 5.18 -12.49 18.51
N LYS A 110 5.12 -13.39 17.52
CA LYS A 110 4.60 -13.11 16.18
C LYS A 110 3.12 -12.70 16.25
N GLU A 111 2.30 -13.42 17.01
CA GLU A 111 0.88 -13.11 17.18
C GLU A 111 0.66 -11.72 17.81
N ALA A 112 1.47 -11.36 18.81
CA ALA A 112 1.42 -10.05 19.46
C ALA A 112 1.89 -8.88 18.57
N LEU A 113 2.76 -9.12 17.59
CA LEU A 113 3.25 -8.12 16.63
C LEU A 113 2.48 -8.07 15.30
N SER A 114 1.64 -9.07 15.00
CA SER A 114 1.36 -9.45 13.60
C SER A 114 0.59 -8.39 12.81
N ASP A 115 -0.42 -7.77 13.39
CA ASP A 115 -1.40 -7.04 12.58
C ASP A 115 -1.31 -5.52 12.74
N ASP A 116 -1.30 -5.02 13.99
CA ASP A 116 -1.28 -3.58 14.24
C ASP A 116 0.08 -2.93 13.97
N ASP A 117 1.18 -3.59 14.33
CA ASP A 117 2.51 -3.01 14.17
C ASP A 117 3.00 -3.09 12.72
N PHE A 118 2.66 -4.17 12.01
CA PHE A 118 2.91 -4.27 10.58
C PHE A 118 2.10 -3.22 9.79
N LEU A 119 0.84 -2.97 10.17
CA LEU A 119 0.04 -1.92 9.54
C LEU A 119 0.65 -0.52 9.77
N LYS A 120 1.12 -0.22 10.99
CA LYS A 120 1.82 1.04 11.29
C LYS A 120 3.10 1.18 10.47
N GLU A 121 3.88 0.12 10.32
CA GLU A 121 5.09 0.13 9.50
C GLU A 121 4.77 0.38 8.02
N TYR A 122 3.72 -0.28 7.51
CA TYR A 122 3.26 -0.06 6.14
C TYR A 122 2.84 1.40 5.91
N MET A 123 2.05 1.98 6.83
CA MET A 123 1.65 3.39 6.78
C MET A 123 2.86 4.33 6.77
N LYS A 124 3.83 4.07 7.67
CA LYS A 124 5.08 4.85 7.76
C LYS A 124 5.87 4.79 6.46
N ARG A 125 6.04 3.59 5.89
CA ARG A 125 6.73 3.40 4.61
C ARG A 125 6.03 4.13 3.47
N ARG A 126 4.69 4.09 3.43
CA ARG A 126 3.92 4.81 2.40
C ARG A 126 4.10 6.32 2.46
N MET A 127 4.14 6.89 3.67
CA MET A 127 4.43 8.31 3.86
C MET A 127 5.85 8.66 3.42
N GLN A 128 6.84 7.82 3.76
CA GLN A 128 8.24 8.03 3.36
C GLN A 128 8.43 7.98 1.84
N GLU A 129 7.77 7.04 1.15
CA GLU A 129 7.78 6.97 -0.32
C GLU A 129 7.24 8.27 -0.93
N LEU A 130 6.15 8.81 -0.38
CA LEU A 130 5.56 10.05 -0.85
C LEU A 130 6.51 11.24 -0.62
N GLU A 131 7.09 11.35 0.57
CA GLU A 131 8.07 12.40 0.87
C GLU A 131 9.28 12.35 -0.06
N LEU A 132 9.84 11.16 -0.29
CA LEU A 132 11.01 10.99 -1.13
C LEU A 132 10.71 11.34 -2.59
N ASN A 133 9.53 10.97 -3.08
CA ASN A 133 9.08 11.36 -4.42
C ASN A 133 8.89 12.88 -4.59
N LEU A 134 8.51 13.59 -3.53
CA LEU A 134 8.41 15.05 -3.53
C LEU A 134 9.80 15.71 -3.42
N LYS A 135 10.65 15.22 -2.51
CA LYS A 135 12.01 15.74 -2.28
C LYS A 135 12.93 15.55 -3.48
N ASN A 136 12.88 14.38 -4.13
CA ASN A 136 13.71 14.09 -5.30
C ASN A 136 13.40 14.98 -6.51
N LYS A 137 12.26 15.66 -6.51
CA LYS A 137 11.84 16.60 -7.56
C LYS A 137 12.18 18.06 -7.25
N ALA A 138 12.71 18.34 -6.06
CA ALA A 138 12.97 19.70 -5.61
C ALA A 138 14.40 20.15 -5.96
N LYS A 139 14.54 21.06 -6.92
CA LYS A 139 15.67 21.98 -7.01
C LYS A 139 15.54 23.03 -5.90
N ASN A 140 16.62 23.24 -5.15
CA ASN A 140 16.64 24.26 -4.09
C ASN A 140 16.88 25.64 -4.72
N PHE A 141 15.95 26.56 -4.49
CA PHE A 141 16.13 27.99 -4.75
C PHE A 141 16.47 28.67 -3.42
N GLY A 142 17.35 29.67 -3.44
CA GLY A 142 17.80 30.37 -2.21
C GLY A 142 17.94 31.87 -2.36
N ILE A 143 17.54 32.42 -3.51
CA ILE A 143 17.60 33.85 -3.81
C ILE A 143 16.28 34.31 -4.42
N VAL A 144 15.93 35.57 -4.16
CA VAL A 144 14.78 36.24 -4.77
C VAL A 144 15.28 36.99 -5.99
N TYR A 145 14.63 36.77 -7.13
CA TYR A 145 14.93 37.46 -8.37
C TYR A 145 14.02 38.69 -8.50
N GLU A 146 14.61 39.86 -8.72
CA GLU A 146 13.86 41.06 -9.04
C GLU A 146 13.52 41.07 -10.54
N LEU A 147 12.24 41.16 -10.87
CA LEU A 147 11.75 41.18 -12.23
C LEU A 147 11.25 42.59 -12.55
N THR A 148 11.91 43.27 -13.49
CA THR A 148 11.59 44.65 -13.86
C THR A 148 10.59 44.74 -15.02
N ASP A 149 10.44 43.67 -15.80
CA ASP A 149 9.67 43.67 -17.04
C ASP A 149 8.67 42.50 -17.11
N ILE A 150 7.58 42.71 -17.83
CA ILE A 150 6.46 41.76 -17.98
C ILE A 150 6.94 40.50 -18.73
N ASP A 151 7.78 40.67 -19.76
CA ASP A 151 8.33 39.55 -20.53
C ASP A 151 9.23 38.65 -19.67
N SER A 152 9.95 39.24 -18.71
CA SER A 152 10.79 38.48 -17.77
C SER A 152 9.93 37.67 -16.81
N PHE A 153 8.79 38.21 -16.37
CA PHE A 153 7.80 37.48 -15.58
C PHE A 153 7.18 36.31 -16.35
N LEU A 154 6.74 36.52 -17.59
CA LEU A 154 6.16 35.47 -18.42
C LEU A 154 7.14 34.31 -18.64
N ARG A 155 8.39 34.62 -18.98
CA ARG A 155 9.44 33.60 -19.14
C ARG A 155 9.67 32.79 -17.88
N ALA A 156 9.69 33.44 -16.71
CA ALA A 156 9.89 32.76 -15.44
C ALA A 156 8.76 31.77 -15.11
N VAL A 157 7.53 32.06 -15.53
CA VAL A 157 6.36 31.20 -15.26
C VAL A 157 6.18 30.11 -16.32
N GLU A 158 6.40 30.43 -17.61
CA GLU A 158 6.11 29.50 -18.71
C GLU A 158 7.21 28.47 -18.97
N ILE A 159 8.48 28.84 -18.76
CA ILE A 159 9.63 27.97 -19.08
C ILE A 159 9.90 26.96 -17.96
N GLU A 160 9.62 27.34 -16.71
CA GLU A 160 9.96 26.53 -15.55
C GLU A 160 9.07 25.26 -15.44
N SER A 161 9.60 24.21 -14.81
CA SER A 161 8.87 22.94 -14.67
C SER A 161 7.62 23.09 -13.80
N LYS A 162 6.51 22.46 -14.21
CA LYS A 162 5.23 22.37 -13.47
C LYS A 162 5.34 21.77 -12.06
N GLN A 163 6.50 21.21 -11.72
CA GLN A 163 6.79 20.64 -10.40
C GLN A 163 7.12 21.71 -9.36
N TYR A 164 7.47 22.93 -9.79
CA TYR A 164 7.86 24.02 -8.90
C TYR A 164 6.69 24.98 -8.63
N ALA A 165 6.56 25.39 -7.38
CA ALA A 165 5.69 26.49 -7.01
C ALA A 165 6.45 27.82 -7.17
N ILE A 166 5.92 28.71 -7.99
CA ILE A 166 6.49 30.05 -8.21
C ILE A 166 5.71 31.04 -7.36
N ILE A 167 6.40 31.69 -6.42
CA ILE A 167 5.83 32.71 -5.55
C ILE A 167 6.26 34.07 -6.09
N VAL A 168 5.29 34.91 -6.42
CA VAL A 168 5.55 36.25 -6.96
C VAL A 168 4.99 37.30 -6.01
N HIS A 169 5.85 38.22 -5.60
CA HIS A 169 5.48 39.36 -4.79
C HIS A 169 5.43 40.61 -5.67
N ILE A 170 4.22 41.06 -5.99
CA ILE A 170 3.98 42.30 -6.73
C ILE A 170 3.86 43.42 -5.70
N TYR A 171 4.74 44.40 -5.78
CA TYR A 171 4.78 45.52 -4.86
C TYR A 171 5.02 46.82 -5.62
N ASP A 172 4.63 47.93 -5.01
CA ASP A 172 4.92 49.28 -5.48
C ASP A 172 5.87 49.95 -4.47
N LYS A 173 6.66 50.92 -4.93
CA LYS A 173 7.66 51.61 -4.12
C LYS A 173 7.10 52.78 -3.33
#